data_AF-A0AA43CPX4-F1
#
_entry.id   AF-A0AA43CPX4-F1
#
_cell.length_a   1.000
_cell.length_b   1.000
_cell.length_c   1.000
_cell.angle_alpha   90.00
_cell.angle_beta   90.00
_cell.angle_gamma   90.00
#
_symmetry.space_group_name_H-M   'P 1'
#
loop_
_entity.id
_entity.type
_entity.pdbx_description
1 polymer ?
#
loop_
_entity_poly.entity_id
_entity_poly.type
_entity_poly.pdbx_seq_one_letter_code
_entity_poly.pdbx_strand_id
1 'polypeptide(L)'
;MNLYTLLQRRAAQGRPVRAGLIGAGKFGSMFLAQARVIPGLHVLAVADLDVERARKACAATGWDEARVGAGSFAEALETGATHLTDDAPGLIAADGLEVVIESTGDPAAGIAYAQAACRAGKHIVMVNVEADVL
;
A
#
# COMPACT_ATOMS: atom_id res chain seq x y z
N MET A 1 8.02 -4.16 24.51
CA MET A 1 8.49 -3.57 23.23
C MET A 1 7.32 -2.82 22.61
N ASN A 2 7.42 -1.51 22.36
CA ASN A 2 6.30 -0.70 21.84
C ASN A 2 6.48 -0.48 20.33
N LEU A 3 5.49 -0.88 19.52
CA LEU A 3 5.51 -0.77 18.06
C LEU A 3 5.63 0.69 17.58
N TYR A 4 4.97 1.63 18.25
CA TYR A 4 5.05 3.05 17.91
C TYR A 4 6.48 3.60 18.07
N THR A 5 7.19 3.19 19.13
CA THR A 5 8.61 3.55 19.31
C THR A 5 9.51 2.96 18.22
N LEU A 6 9.23 1.73 17.76
CA LEU A 6 9.99 1.12 16.68
C LEU A 6 9.75 1.81 15.34
N LEU A 7 8.51 2.21 15.07
CA LEU A 7 8.13 2.96 13.88
C LEU A 7 8.77 4.35 13.84
N GLN A 8 8.81 5.06 14.97
CA GLN A 8 9.55 6.32 15.06
C GLN A 8 11.06 6.15 14.78
N ARG A 9 11.67 5.06 15.24
CA ARG A 9 13.08 4.76 14.94
C ARG A 9 13.29 4.50 13.44
N ARG A 10 12.39 3.75 12.79
CA ARG A 10 12.41 3.52 11.34
C ARG A 10 12.29 4.84 10.56
N ALA A 11 11.41 5.74 11.01
CA ALA A 11 11.26 7.08 10.44
C ALA A 11 12.57 7.89 10.57
N ALA A 12 13.16 7.96 11.78
CA ALA A 12 14.39 8.70 12.03
C ALA A 12 15.60 8.17 11.25
N GLN A 13 15.58 6.90 10.86
CA GLN A 13 16.61 6.26 10.04
C GLN A 13 16.39 6.42 8.53
N GLY A 14 15.33 7.13 8.10
CA GLY A 14 14.99 7.23 6.67
C GLY A 14 14.58 5.89 6.06
N ARG A 15 14.18 4.92 6.88
CA ARG A 15 13.85 3.56 6.46
C ARG A 15 12.46 3.20 6.98
N PRO A 16 11.38 3.87 6.52
CA PRO A 16 10.02 3.52 6.93
C PRO A 16 9.66 2.08 6.51
N VAL A 17 8.63 1.51 7.12
CA VAL A 17 7.96 0.32 6.61
C VAL A 17 7.21 0.73 5.35
N ARG A 18 7.52 0.09 4.22
CA ARG A 18 6.89 0.41 2.94
C ARG A 18 5.76 -0.56 2.61
N ALA A 19 4.54 -0.04 2.58
CA ALA A 19 3.32 -0.77 2.30
C ALA A 19 2.79 -0.43 0.90
N GLY A 20 2.24 -1.43 0.21
CA GLY A 20 1.53 -1.28 -1.06
C GLY A 20 0.08 -1.69 -0.86
N LEU A 21 -0.85 -0.83 -1.21
CA LEU A 21 -2.28 -1.10 -1.10
C LEU A 21 -2.83 -1.57 -2.45
N ILE A 22 -3.53 -2.70 -2.49
CA ILE A 22 -4.27 -3.15 -3.67
C ILE A 22 -5.76 -3.08 -3.36
N GLY A 23 -6.49 -2.26 -4.12
CA GLY A 23 -7.89 -1.91 -3.91
C GLY A 23 -8.06 -0.67 -3.03
N ALA A 24 -8.60 0.41 -3.59
CA ALA A 24 -8.90 1.67 -2.90
C ALA A 24 -10.39 1.80 -2.53
N GLY A 25 -11.09 0.67 -2.41
CA GLY A 25 -12.48 0.62 -1.96
C GLY A 25 -12.65 0.98 -0.48
N LYS A 26 -13.73 0.50 0.14
CA LYS A 26 -14.10 0.85 1.52
C LYS A 26 -12.99 0.55 2.53
N PHE A 27 -12.41 -0.64 2.48
CA PHE A 27 -11.35 -1.03 3.43
C PHE A 27 -10.02 -0.35 3.12
N GLY A 28 -9.64 -0.24 1.85
CA GLY A 28 -8.45 0.52 1.45
C GLY A 28 -8.51 1.98 1.92
N SER A 29 -9.68 2.62 1.81
CA SER A 29 -9.90 3.98 2.33
C SER A 29 -9.75 4.06 3.86
N MET A 30 -10.23 3.07 4.61
CA MET A 30 -10.04 3.04 6.08
C MET A 30 -8.56 2.92 6.45
N PHE A 31 -7.81 2.08 5.72
CA PHE A 31 -6.36 1.99 5.88
C PHE A 31 -5.69 3.32 5.56
N LEU A 32 -6.00 3.96 4.42
CA LEU A 32 -5.41 5.23 4.00
C LEU A 32 -5.63 6.35 5.02
N ALA A 33 -6.81 6.42 5.64
CA ALA A 33 -7.13 7.41 6.66
C ALA A 33 -6.19 7.33 7.89
N GLN A 34 -5.80 6.11 8.27
CA GLN A 34 -4.89 5.87 9.39
C GLN A 34 -3.42 5.97 8.96
N ALA A 35 -3.07 5.37 7.82
CA ALA A 35 -1.69 5.24 7.36
C ALA A 35 -0.98 6.60 7.25
N ARG A 36 -1.69 7.64 6.81
CA ARG A 36 -1.18 9.01 6.68
C ARG A 36 -0.59 9.57 7.99
N VAL A 37 -1.13 9.18 9.13
CA VAL A 37 -0.75 9.75 10.45
C VAL A 37 0.15 8.83 11.26
N ILE A 38 0.58 7.69 10.71
CA ILE A 38 1.47 6.75 11.38
C ILE A 38 2.92 7.07 11.01
N PRO A 39 3.76 7.57 11.95
CA PRO A 39 5.16 7.83 11.67
C PRO A 39 5.87 6.55 11.22
N GLY A 40 6.77 6.65 10.24
CA GLY A 40 7.57 5.50 9.81
C GLY A 40 6.80 4.43 9.04
N LEU A 41 5.54 4.70 8.67
CA LEU A 41 4.81 3.96 7.64
C LEU A 41 4.76 4.82 6.38
N HIS A 42 5.16 4.24 5.25
CA HIS A 42 5.09 4.86 3.94
C HIS A 42 4.23 3.99 3.03
N VAL A 43 3.17 4.57 2.47
CA VAL A 43 2.40 3.91 1.41
C VAL A 43 3.14 4.17 0.10
N LEU A 44 3.90 3.18 -0.36
CA LEU A 44 4.70 3.28 -1.58
C LEU A 44 3.81 3.50 -2.79
N ALA A 45 2.73 2.73 -2.89
CA ALA A 45 1.73 2.91 -3.93
C ALA A 45 0.34 2.42 -3.50
N VAL A 46 -0.66 2.93 -4.21
CA VAL A 46 -2.03 2.41 -4.21
C VAL A 46 -2.36 1.94 -5.61
N ALA A 47 -2.58 0.64 -5.76
CA ALA A 47 -3.00 0.00 -6.99
C ALA A 47 -4.51 -0.21 -7.00
N ASP A 48 -5.20 0.31 -8.00
CA ASP A 48 -6.63 0.13 -8.20
C ASP A 48 -6.94 0.12 -9.70
N LEU A 49 -7.82 -0.78 -10.16
CA LEU A 49 -8.28 -0.84 -11.56
C LEU A 49 -8.87 0.49 -12.05
N ASP A 50 -9.41 1.29 -11.13
CA ASP A 50 -9.82 2.68 -11.34
C ASP A 50 -8.88 3.59 -10.54
N VAL A 51 -7.84 4.10 -11.21
CA VAL A 51 -6.84 5.02 -10.61
C VAL A 51 -7.50 6.30 -10.08
N GLU A 52 -8.59 6.76 -10.72
CA GLU A 52 -9.32 7.94 -10.28
C GLU A 52 -10.09 7.67 -8.98
N ARG A 53 -10.60 6.44 -8.79
CA ARG A 53 -11.13 6.00 -7.50
C ARG A 53 -10.05 6.04 -6.41
N ALA A 54 -8.83 5.58 -6.70
CA ALA A 54 -7.71 5.67 -5.75
C ALA A 54 -7.37 7.12 -5.38
N ARG A 55 -7.34 8.02 -6.38
CA ARG A 55 -7.13 9.45 -6.16
C ARG A 55 -8.22 10.06 -5.27
N LYS A 56 -9.50 9.78 -5.55
CA LYS A 56 -10.63 10.24 -4.74
C LYS A 56 -10.59 9.68 -3.32
N ALA A 57 -10.23 8.42 -3.14
CA ALA A 57 -10.05 7.81 -1.81
C ALA A 57 -8.94 8.52 -1.02
N CYS A 58 -7.81 8.81 -1.64
CA CYS A 58 -6.72 9.57 -1.03
C CYS A 58 -7.21 10.98 -0.61
N ALA A 59 -7.87 11.72 -1.51
CA ALA A 59 -8.40 13.04 -1.21
C ALA A 59 -9.44 13.02 -0.08
N ALA A 60 -10.40 12.09 -0.11
CA ALA A 60 -11.44 11.94 0.92
C ALA A 60 -10.87 11.54 2.29
N THR A 61 -9.72 10.87 2.30
CA THR A 61 -9.01 10.50 3.53
C THR A 61 -7.96 11.55 3.93
N GLY A 62 -7.88 12.66 3.20
CA GLY A 62 -7.09 13.87 3.43
C GLY A 62 -5.59 13.71 3.16
N TRP A 63 -5.23 12.85 2.22
CA TRP A 63 -3.89 12.87 1.62
C TRP A 63 -3.72 14.13 0.78
N ASP A 64 -2.52 14.71 0.84
CA ASP A 64 -2.14 15.85 0.01
C ASP A 64 -1.89 15.38 -1.43
N GLU A 65 -2.45 16.10 -2.42
CA GLU A 65 -2.25 15.79 -3.84
C GLU A 65 -0.78 15.77 -4.23
N ALA A 66 0.05 16.66 -3.65
CA ALA A 66 1.49 16.68 -3.90
C ALA A 66 2.18 15.41 -3.38
N ARG A 67 1.60 14.73 -2.38
CA ARG A 67 2.13 13.49 -1.82
C ARG A 67 1.65 12.24 -2.53
N VAL A 68 0.61 12.30 -3.36
CA VAL A 68 0.11 11.17 -4.17
C VAL A 68 0.41 11.34 -5.67
N GLY A 69 1.45 12.13 -5.97
CA GLY A 69 1.82 12.53 -7.33
C GLY A 69 3.04 11.83 -7.91
N ALA A 70 3.62 10.82 -7.24
CA ALA A 70 4.78 10.11 -7.79
C ALA A 70 4.39 9.46 -9.12
N GLY A 71 5.21 9.65 -10.16
CA GLY A 71 4.98 9.12 -11.50
C GLY A 71 5.38 7.65 -11.67
N SER A 72 6.12 7.08 -10.71
CA SER A 72 6.55 5.68 -10.73
C SER A 72 6.80 5.12 -9.33
N PHE A 73 6.92 3.80 -9.21
CA PHE A 73 7.34 3.15 -7.96
C PHE A 73 8.73 3.60 -7.50
N ALA A 74 9.67 3.81 -8.45
CA ALA A 74 11.03 4.24 -8.14
C ALA A 74 11.05 5.68 -7.58
N GLU A 75 10.30 6.58 -8.20
CA GLU A 75 10.16 7.95 -7.70
C GLU A 75 9.48 7.99 -6.33
N ALA A 76 8.44 7.17 -6.11
CA ALA A 76 7.81 7.04 -4.81
C ALA A 76 8.79 6.54 -3.73
N LEU A 77 9.64 5.57 -4.08
CA LEU A 77 10.67 5.02 -3.19
C LEU A 77 11.74 6.07 -2.83
N GLU A 78 12.17 6.87 -3.80
CA GLU A 78 13.20 7.90 -3.63
C GLU A 78 12.69 9.10 -2.82
N THR A 79 11.50 9.60 -3.17
CA THR A 79 10.96 10.86 -2.64
C THR A 79 10.13 10.69 -1.37
N GLY A 80 9.64 9.47 -1.11
CA GLY A 80 8.66 9.20 -0.06
C GLY A 80 7.23 9.60 -0.41
N ALA A 81 6.97 10.03 -1.65
CA ALA A 81 5.61 10.20 -2.18
C ALA A 81 4.95 8.85 -2.48
N THR A 82 3.67 8.86 -2.84
CA THR A 82 2.87 7.68 -3.17
C THR A 82 2.55 7.67 -4.65
N HIS A 83 2.76 6.53 -5.30
CA HIS A 83 2.36 6.31 -6.69
C HIS A 83 0.92 5.77 -6.75
N LEU A 84 0.08 6.33 -7.63
CA LEU A 84 -1.25 5.79 -7.93
C LEU A 84 -1.18 5.08 -9.28
N THR A 85 -1.66 3.84 -9.34
CA THR A 85 -1.48 2.97 -10.51
C THR A 85 -2.62 1.97 -10.64
N ASP A 86 -2.78 1.36 -11.81
CA ASP A 86 -3.63 0.18 -12.06
C ASP A 86 -2.80 -1.13 -12.10
N ASP A 87 -1.46 -1.04 -12.01
CA ASP A 87 -0.54 -2.17 -12.10
C ASP A 87 -0.24 -2.78 -10.71
N ALA A 88 -1.19 -3.60 -10.22
CA ALA A 88 -1.00 -4.36 -8.99
C ALA A 88 0.18 -5.37 -9.05
N PRO A 89 0.38 -6.15 -10.14
CA PRO A 89 1.55 -7.01 -10.28
C PRO A 89 2.88 -6.24 -10.22
N GLY A 90 2.98 -5.09 -10.88
CA GLY A 90 4.15 -4.22 -10.83
C GLY A 90 4.41 -3.67 -9.43
N LEU A 91 3.35 -3.30 -8.70
CA LEU A 91 3.48 -2.91 -7.29
C LEU A 91 4.08 -4.04 -6.44
N ILE A 92 3.58 -5.28 -6.57
CA ILE A 92 4.10 -6.43 -5.82
C ILE A 92 5.59 -6.66 -6.12
N ALA A 93 5.99 -6.48 -7.38
CA ALA A 93 7.38 -6.62 -7.83
C ALA A 93 8.27 -5.41 -7.50
N ALA A 94 7.70 -4.29 -7.03
CA ALA A 94 8.45 -3.05 -6.84
C ALA A 94 9.57 -3.20 -5.79
N ASP A 95 10.69 -2.57 -6.11
CA ASP A 95 11.83 -2.46 -5.20
C ASP A 95 11.45 -1.69 -3.93
N GLY A 96 12.05 -2.10 -2.82
CA GLY A 96 11.83 -1.46 -1.52
C GLY A 96 10.46 -1.72 -0.87
N LEU A 97 9.49 -2.29 -1.60
CA LEU A 97 8.22 -2.74 -1.01
C LEU A 97 8.46 -3.86 0.01
N GLU A 98 7.84 -3.76 1.18
CA GLU A 98 7.98 -4.75 2.27
C GLU A 98 6.70 -5.55 2.51
N VAL A 99 5.54 -4.89 2.41
CA VAL A 99 4.23 -5.50 2.71
C VAL A 99 3.17 -5.09 1.70
N VAL A 100 2.38 -6.05 1.24
CA VAL A 100 1.18 -5.86 0.42
C VAL A 100 -0.04 -5.92 1.34
N ILE A 101 -0.97 -4.99 1.15
CA ILE A 101 -2.28 -4.98 1.78
C ILE A 101 -3.30 -5.24 0.68
N GLU A 102 -3.87 -6.43 0.69
CA GLU A 102 -4.84 -6.86 -0.33
C GLU A 102 -6.25 -6.59 0.20
N SER A 103 -6.96 -5.67 -0.45
CA SER A 103 -8.30 -5.21 -0.05
C SER A 103 -9.26 -5.00 -1.22
N THR A 104 -9.06 -5.76 -2.30
CA THR A 104 -9.90 -5.70 -3.51
C THR A 104 -11.33 -6.16 -3.25
N GLY A 105 -11.52 -7.10 -2.31
CA GLY A 105 -12.79 -7.78 -2.07
C GLY A 105 -13.17 -8.78 -3.17
N ASP A 106 -12.28 -9.06 -4.13
CA ASP A 106 -12.44 -10.11 -5.14
C ASP A 106 -11.60 -11.33 -4.72
N PRO A 107 -12.20 -12.49 -4.41
CA PRO A 107 -11.46 -13.64 -3.88
C PRO A 107 -10.39 -14.17 -4.84
N ALA A 108 -10.70 -14.25 -6.15
CA ALA A 108 -9.78 -14.79 -7.14
C ALA A 108 -8.55 -13.90 -7.32
N ALA A 109 -8.77 -12.59 -7.40
CA ALA A 109 -7.69 -11.60 -7.43
C ALA A 109 -6.88 -11.62 -6.13
N GLY A 110 -7.55 -11.70 -4.97
CA GLY A 110 -6.91 -11.80 -3.66
C GLY A 110 -5.94 -12.98 -3.55
N ILE A 111 -6.38 -14.18 -3.94
CA ILE A 111 -5.53 -15.38 -3.99
C ILE A 111 -4.34 -15.16 -4.93
N ALA A 112 -4.58 -14.63 -6.13
CA ALA A 112 -3.53 -14.41 -7.13
C ALA A 112 -2.46 -13.43 -6.62
N TYR A 113 -2.86 -12.32 -6.00
CA TYR A 113 -1.95 -11.33 -5.42
C TYR A 113 -1.23 -11.84 -4.17
N ALA A 114 -1.91 -12.61 -3.31
CA ALA A 114 -1.29 -13.24 -2.15
C ALA A 114 -0.18 -14.21 -2.59
N GLN A 115 -0.45 -15.08 -3.57
CA GLN A 115 0.56 -15.98 -4.12
C GLN A 115 1.70 -15.22 -4.79
N ALA A 116 1.41 -14.13 -5.50
CA ALA A 116 2.44 -13.29 -6.11
C ALA A 116 3.34 -12.62 -5.05
N ALA A 117 2.76 -12.08 -3.98
CA ALA A 117 3.49 -11.51 -2.86
C ALA A 117 4.40 -12.55 -2.19
N CYS A 118 3.89 -13.75 -1.92
CA CYS A 118 4.67 -14.86 -1.37
C CYS A 118 5.84 -15.25 -2.29
N ARG A 119 5.61 -15.39 -3.60
CA ARG A 119 6.68 -15.69 -4.57
C ARG A 119 7.73 -14.58 -4.65
N ALA A 120 7.33 -13.32 -4.51
CA ALA A 120 8.22 -12.16 -4.49
C ALA A 120 8.91 -11.94 -3.12
N GLY A 121 8.67 -12.80 -2.13
CA GLY A 121 9.23 -12.67 -0.78
C GLY A 121 8.70 -11.46 0.00
N LYS A 122 7.52 -10.94 -0.37
CA LYS A 122 6.85 -9.80 0.29
C LYS A 122 5.91 -10.32 1.35
N HIS A 123 5.76 -9.58 2.45
CA HIS A 123 4.70 -9.87 3.42
C HIS A 123 3.34 -9.54 2.79
N ILE A 124 2.31 -10.28 3.19
CA ILE A 124 0.94 -10.06 2.74
C ILE A 124 0.02 -9.91 3.96
N VAL A 125 -0.84 -8.89 3.92
CA VAL A 125 -1.94 -8.69 4.86
C VAL A 125 -3.22 -8.86 4.05
N MET A 126 -3.93 -9.96 4.31
CA MET A 126 -5.21 -10.26 3.68
C MET A 126 -6.32 -9.50 4.42
N VAL A 127 -6.95 -8.55 3.75
CA VAL A 127 -8.22 -7.94 4.21
C VAL A 127 -9.41 -8.72 3.65
N ASN A 128 -9.23 -9.34 2.48
CA ASN A 128 -10.19 -10.22 1.84
C ASN A 128 -10.25 -11.57 2.58
N VAL A 129 -11.23 -11.73 3.46
CA VAL A 129 -11.40 -12.93 4.28
C VAL A 129 -11.91 -14.11 3.46
N GLU A 130 -12.62 -13.82 2.37
CA GLU A 130 -13.14 -14.82 1.44
C GLU A 130 -12.00 -15.51 0.68
N ALA A 131 -10.93 -14.78 0.34
CA ALA A 131 -9.72 -15.36 -0.25
C ALA A 131 -8.91 -16.21 0.73
N ASP A 132 -8.90 -15.87 2.02
CA ASP A 132 -8.09 -16.55 3.05
C ASP A 132 -8.55 -17.99 3.36
N VAL A 133 -9.81 -18.30 3.08
CA VAL A 133 -10.43 -19.60 3.36
C VAL A 133 -10.55 -20.53 2.14
N LEU A 134 -9.99 -20.13 0.99
CA LEU A 134 -10.01 -20.87 -0.27
C LEU A 134 -8.64 -21.45 -0.63
#